data_AF-A0A1E5QI01-F1
#
_entry.id   AF-A0A1E5QI01-F1
#
_cell.length_a   1.000
_cell.length_b   1.000
_cell.length_c   1.000
_cell.angle_alpha   90.00
_cell.angle_beta   90.00
_cell.angle_gamma   90.00
#
_symmetry.space_group_name_H-M   'P 1'
#
loop_
_entity.id
_entity.type
_entity.pdbx_description
1 polymer ?
#
loop_
_entity_poly.entity_id
_entity_poly.type
_entity_poly.pdbx_seq_one_letter_code
_entity_poly.pdbx_strand_id
1 'polypeptide(L)' 'MLGLTDLKQTRFYQDAFADGQEVGREEGREEGRQAAKIELIQPLADQGISPQNIAQILKLSLDEVEKVLQGSDR' A
#
# COMPACT_ATOMS: atom_id res chain seq x y z
N MET A 1 45.77 3.76 6.61
CA MET A 1 44.55 2.95 6.81
C MET A 1 43.37 3.90 6.82
N LEU A 2 42.71 4.10 5.68
CA LEU A 2 41.48 4.91 5.60
C LEU A 2 40.34 4.03 6.11
N GLY A 3 40.05 4.16 7.40
CA GLY A 3 38.97 3.43 8.06
C GLY A 3 37.64 3.85 7.46
N LEU A 4 36.86 2.85 7.03
CA LEU A 4 35.47 2.94 6.57
C LEU A 4 34.48 3.53 7.61
N THR A 5 35.01 4.16 8.66
CA THR A 5 34.29 4.67 9.83
C THR A 5 33.89 6.14 9.65
N ASP A 6 34.59 6.91 8.80
CA ASP A 6 34.31 8.34 8.56
C ASP A 6 33.13 8.58 7.59
N LEU A 7 32.74 7.60 6.78
CA LEU A 7 31.68 7.78 5.79
C LEU A 7 30.26 7.81 6.40
N LYS A 8 30.12 7.36 7.66
CA LYS A 8 28.84 7.40 8.41
C LYS A 8 28.56 8.77 9.03
N GLN A 9 29.51 9.71 8.99
CA GLN A 9 29.35 11.09 9.48
C GLN A 9 29.21 12.14 8.38
N THR A 10 29.19 11.72 7.11
CA THR A 10 28.85 12.64 6.01
C THR A 10 27.36 13.00 6.09
N ARG A 11 27.01 14.29 5.94
CA ARG A 11 25.61 14.77 5.86
C ARG A 11 24.70 13.91 4.97
N PHE A 12 25.30 13.30 3.94
CA PHE A 12 24.68 12.32 3.06
C PHE A 12 23.98 11.13 3.75
N TYR A 13 24.50 10.64 4.89
CA TYR A 13 23.88 9.54 5.64
C TYR A 13 22.67 9.98 6.47
N GLN A 14 22.64 11.25 6.89
CA GLN A 14 21.50 11.81 7.63
C GLN A 14 20.35 12.11 6.68
N ASP A 15 20.67 12.65 5.50
CA ASP A 15 19.68 12.93 4.46
C ASP A 15 19.07 11.62 3.91
N ALA A 16 19.88 10.62 3.57
CA ALA A 16 19.38 9.33 3.05
C ALA A 16 18.56 8.52 4.09
N PHE A 17 18.84 8.67 5.38
CA PHE A 17 18.09 7.98 6.45
C PHE A 17 16.78 8.69 6.81
N ALA A 18 16.73 10.02 6.65
CA ALA A 18 15.51 10.80 6.76
C ALA A 18 14.58 10.52 5.57
N ASP A 19 15.11 10.59 4.34
CA ASP A 19 14.36 10.31 3.12
C ASP A 19 13.85 8.86 3.08
N GLY A 20 14.66 7.88 3.49
CA GLY A 20 14.24 6.47 3.54
C GLY A 20 13.12 6.18 4.56
N GLN A 21 13.04 6.94 5.66
CA GLN A 21 11.94 6.83 6.62
C GLN A 21 10.67 7.53 6.14
N GLU A 22 10.80 8.64 5.43
CA GLU A 22 9.65 9.37 4.88
C GLU A 22 9.01 8.57 3.74
N VAL A 23 9.83 8.09 2.80
CA VAL A 23 9.40 7.22 1.68
C VAL A 23 8.82 5.90 2.20
N GLY A 24 9.50 5.20 3.12
CA GLY A 24 8.97 3.94 3.66
C GLY A 24 7.67 4.09 4.47
N ARG A 25 7.41 5.28 5.03
CA ARG A 25 6.18 5.58 5.77
C ARG A 25 5.05 6.05 4.87
N GLU A 26 5.36 6.71 3.75
CA GLU A 26 4.39 7.03 2.70
C GLU A 26 4.00 5.78 1.90
N GLU A 27 4.98 4.97 1.46
CA GLU A 27 4.75 3.70 0.77
C GLU A 27 3.95 2.74 1.64
N GLY A 28 4.35 2.54 2.91
CA GLY A 28 3.59 1.69 3.84
C GLY A 28 2.18 2.20 4.16
N ARG A 29 1.93 3.52 4.05
CA ARG A 29 0.58 4.10 4.22
C ARG A 29 -0.27 4.00 2.97
N GLU A 30 0.32 4.04 1.78
CA GLU A 30 -0.40 3.83 0.53
C GLU A 30 -0.72 2.35 0.33
N GLU A 31 0.25 1.47 0.53
CA GLU A 31 0.06 0.02 0.50
C GLU A 31 -0.96 -0.44 1.53
N GLY A 32 -0.87 0.05 2.78
CA GLY A 32 -1.84 -0.27 3.83
C GLY A 32 -3.25 0.22 3.51
N ARG A 33 -3.40 1.38 2.85
CA ARG A 33 -4.71 1.89 2.43
C ARG A 33 -5.28 1.11 1.25
N GLN A 34 -4.46 0.67 0.31
CA GLN A 34 -4.91 -0.17 -0.79
C GLN A 34 -5.28 -1.57 -0.33
N ALA A 35 -4.44 -2.19 0.52
CA ALA A 35 -4.70 -3.50 1.10
C ALA A 35 -6.00 -3.52 1.91
N ALA A 36 -6.21 -2.53 2.79
CA ALA A 36 -7.44 -2.43 3.58
C ALA A 36 -8.70 -2.26 2.69
N LYS A 37 -8.60 -1.53 1.58
CA LYS A 37 -9.72 -1.43 0.63
C LYS A 37 -9.99 -2.77 -0.04
N ILE A 38 -8.94 -3.48 -0.47
CA ILE A 38 -9.07 -4.78 -1.12
C ILE A 38 -9.70 -5.82 -0.17
N GLU A 39 -9.27 -5.85 1.09
CA GLU A 39 -9.84 -6.73 2.11
C GLU A 39 -11.32 -6.44 2.40
N LEU A 40 -11.76 -5.19 2.23
CA LEU A 40 -13.17 -4.80 2.42
C LEU A 40 -14.08 -5.21 1.25
N ILE A 41 -13.54 -5.56 0.08
CA ILE A 41 -14.36 -5.93 -1.09
C ILE A 41 -15.17 -7.20 -0.81
N GLN A 42 -14.53 -8.24 -0.27
CA GLN A 42 -15.17 -9.52 0.04
C GLN A 42 -16.35 -9.39 1.02
N PRO A 43 -16.19 -8.82 2.23
CA PRO A 43 -17.30 -8.67 3.17
C PRO A 43 -18.41 -7.75 2.63
N LEU A 44 -18.10 -6.75 1.81
CA LEU A 44 -19.14 -5.93 1.18
C LEU A 44 -19.94 -6.73 0.14
N ALA A 45 -19.28 -7.58 -0.64
CA ALA A 45 -19.95 -8.46 -1.60
C ALA A 45 -20.79 -9.53 -0.89
N ASP A 46 -20.31 -10.09 0.22
CA ASP A 46 -21.07 -11.03 1.07
C ASP A 46 -22.34 -10.41 1.66
N GLN A 47 -22.35 -9.09 1.90
CA GLN A 47 -23.54 -8.33 2.31
C GLN A 47 -24.53 -8.09 1.15
N GLY A 48 -24.25 -8.63 -0.05
CA GLY A 48 -25.09 -8.47 -1.24
C GLY A 48 -24.95 -7.11 -1.92
N ILE A 49 -23.88 -6.35 -1.61
CA ILE A 49 -23.60 -5.08 -2.27
C ILE A 49 -23.03 -5.37 -3.66
N SER A 50 -23.55 -4.69 -4.68
CA SER A 50 -23.07 -4.91 -6.05
C SER A 50 -21.62 -4.44 -6.23
N PRO A 51 -20.81 -5.09 -7.09
CA PRO A 51 -19.43 -4.68 -7.37
C PRO A 51 -19.30 -3.22 -7.81
N GLN A 52 -20.30 -2.67 -8.52
CA GLN A 52 -20.30 -1.26 -8.93
C GLN A 52 -20.40 -0.31 -7.73
N ASN A 53 -21.22 -0.65 -6.73
CA ASN A 53 -21.37 0.15 -5.52
C ASN A 53 -20.12 0.04 -4.63
N ILE A 54 -19.52 -1.16 -4.55
CA ILE A 54 -18.26 -1.39 -3.84
C ILE A 54 -17.14 -0.53 -4.43
N ALA A 55 -17.03 -0.50 -5.76
CA ALA A 55 -16.07 0.34 -6.49
C ALA A 55 -16.24 1.83 -6.13
N GLN A 56 -17.48 2.34 -6.07
CA GLN A 56 -17.75 3.72 -5.66
C GLN A 56 -17.40 3.99 -4.19
N ILE A 57 -17.78 3.10 -3.27
CA ILE A 57 -17.54 3.25 -1.82
C ILE A 57 -16.03 3.27 -1.52
N LEU A 58 -15.28 2.35 -2.10
CA LEU A 58 -13.85 2.18 -1.87
C LEU A 58 -12.99 3.08 -2.77
N LYS A 59 -13.63 3.79 -3.72
CA LYS A 59 -12.98 4.57 -4.78
C LYS A 59 -11.95 3.73 -5.52
N LEU A 60 -12.37 2.54 -5.92
CA LEU A 60 -11.63 1.59 -6.73
C LEU A 60 -12.28 1.51 -8.11
N SER A 61 -11.54 0.97 -9.08
CA SER A 61 -12.12 0.62 -10.37
C SER A 61 -12.98 -0.64 -10.26
N LEU A 62 -13.98 -0.77 -11.13
CA LEU A 62 -14.81 -1.98 -11.19
C LEU A 62 -13.95 -3.22 -11.49
N ASP A 63 -12.96 -3.09 -12.38
CA ASP A 63 -12.03 -4.17 -12.73
C ASP A 63 -11.21 -4.66 -11.52
N GLU A 64 -10.78 -3.76 -10.63
CA GLU A 64 -10.08 -4.15 -9.39
C GLU A 64 -11.00 -4.92 -8.45
N VAL A 65 -12.24 -4.45 -8.30
CA VAL A 65 -13.25 -5.12 -7.47
C VAL A 65 -13.56 -6.51 -8.03
N GLU A 66 -13.78 -6.63 -9.34
CA GLU A 66 -14.03 -7.89 -10.00
C GLU A 66 -12.83 -8.84 -9.91
N LYS A 67 -11.60 -8.36 -10.10
CA LYS A 67 -10.38 -9.19 -9.93
C LYS A 67 -10.28 -9.79 -8.53
N VAL A 68 -10.62 -9.02 -7.50
CA VAL A 68 -10.59 -9.50 -6.11
C VAL A 68 -11.69 -10.53 -5.85
N LEU A 69 -12.90 -10.30 -6.38
CA LEU A 69 -14.01 -11.24 -6.25
C LEU A 69 -13.79 -12.52 -7.05
N GLN A 70 -13.24 -12.43 -8.26
CA GLN A 70 -12.89 -13.58 -9.12
C GLN A 70 -11.66 -14.35 -8.63
N GLY A 71 -10.73 -13.66 -7.96
CA GLY A 71 -9.50 -14.24 -7.42
C GLY A 71 -9.69 -15.06 -6.15
N SER A 72 -10.82 -14.94 -5.46
CA SER A 72 -11.14 -15.71 -4.24
C SER A 72 -11.82 -17.06 -4.50
N ASP A 73 -12.08 -17.42 -5.77
CA ASP A 73 -12.71 -18.69 -6.15
C ASP A 73 -11.69 -19.77 -6.57
N ARG A 74 -10.48 -19.76 -5.96
CA ARG A 74 -9.42 -20.77 -6.18
C ARG A 74 -8.85 -21.34 -4.89
#